data_AF-A0A149V3Y7-F1
#
_entry.id   AF-A0A149V3Y7-F1
#
_cell.length_a   1.000
_cell.length_b   1.000
_cell.length_c   1.000
_cell.angle_alpha   90.00
_cell.angle_beta   90.00
_cell.angle_gamma   90.00
#
_symmetry.space_group_name_H-M   'P 1'
#
loop_
_entity.id
_entity.type
_entity.pdbx_description
1 polymer ?
#
loop_
_entity_poly.entity_id
_entity_poly.type
_entity_poly.pdbx_seq_one_letter_code
_entity_poly.pdbx_strand_id
1 'polypeptide(L)' 'MAGDGGDIVFRGYKDGIVRLTMQGACSGCPSSRATLKHGVENMLRHYVPEVVSVEQVED' A
#
# COMPACT_ATOMS: atom_id res chain seq x y z
N MET A 1 13.48 15.35 10.16
CA MET A 1 12.84 14.03 10.20
C MET A 1 12.57 13.67 8.76
N ALA A 2 13.40 12.82 8.15
CA ALA A 2 13.09 12.32 6.82
C ALA A 2 11.80 11.52 6.99
N GLY A 3 10.69 12.03 6.46
CA GLY A 3 9.52 11.20 6.34
C GLY A 3 9.92 10.07 5.41
N ASP A 4 9.83 8.82 5.88
CA ASP A 4 9.78 7.61 5.06
C ASP A 4 8.52 7.60 4.17
N GLY A 5 8.16 8.77 3.64
CA GLY A 5 6.92 9.09 2.97
C GLY A 5 7.01 8.59 1.55
N GLY A 6 6.83 7.27 1.40
CA GLY A 6 6.43 6.74 0.13
C GLY A 6 5.08 7.35 -0.29
N ASP A 7 5.02 7.89 -1.51
CA ASP A 7 3.77 8.32 -2.11
C ASP A 7 2.90 7.10 -2.43
N ILE A 8 1.65 7.12 -1.98
CA ILE A 8 0.67 6.08 -2.28
C ILE A 8 -0.46 6.71 -3.10
N VAL A 9 -0.64 6.22 -4.31
CA VAL A 9 -1.72 6.64 -5.21
C VAL A 9 -2.77 5.55 -5.27
N PHE A 10 -4.01 5.87 -4.92
CA PHE A 10 -5.14 4.97 -5.08
C PHE A 10 -5.51 4.81 -6.55
N ARG A 11 -5.65 3.55 -7.01
CA ARG A 11 -6.00 3.22 -8.40
C ARG A 11 -7.38 2.59 -8.54
N GLY A 12 -7.91 1.99 -7.49
CA GLY A 12 -9.26 1.43 -7.50
C GLY A 12 -9.52 0.47 -6.37
N TYR A 13 -10.79 0.12 -6.20
CA TYR A 13 -11.25 -0.89 -5.26
C TYR A 13 -12.26 -1.80 -5.97
N LYS A 14 -12.03 -3.11 -5.91
CA LYS A 14 -12.92 -4.11 -6.51
C LYS A 14 -12.82 -5.44 -5.78
N ASP A 15 -13.96 -6.07 -5.49
CA ASP A 15 -14.05 -7.39 -4.86
C ASP A 15 -13.25 -7.48 -3.55
N GLY A 16 -13.26 -6.43 -2.72
CA GLY A 16 -12.49 -6.42 -1.48
C GLY A 16 -11.00 -6.12 -1.64
N ILE A 17 -10.51 -5.89 -2.86
CA ILE A 17 -9.11 -5.66 -3.16
C ILE A 17 -8.88 -4.18 -3.48
N VAL A 18 -8.02 -3.53 -2.69
CA VAL A 18 -7.58 -2.15 -2.91
C VAL A 18 -6.32 -2.15 -3.78
N ARG A 19 -6.37 -1.49 -4.92
CA ARG A 19 -5.24 -1.34 -5.85
C ARG A 19 -4.54 0.00 -5.62
N LEU A 20 -3.24 -0.06 -5.34
CA LEU A 20 -2.42 1.11 -5.04
C LEU A 20 -1.16 1.13 -5.90
N THR A 21 -0.72 2.31 -6.33
CA THR A 21 0.63 2.54 -6.83
C THR A 21 1.44 3.16 -5.70
N MET A 22 2.45 2.46 -5.21
CA MET A 22 3.32 2.92 -4.12
C MET A 22 4.69 3.32 -4.71
N GLN A 23 5.11 4.56 -4.48
CA GLN A 23 6.42 5.11 -4.81
C GLN A 23 7.16 5.48 -3.51
N GLY A 24 8.48 5.58 -3.54
CA GLY A 24 9.21 6.40 -2.56
C GLY A 24 9.53 5.89 -1.14
N ALA A 25 9.07 4.73 -0.65
CA ALA A 25 9.38 4.35 0.75
C ALA A 25 10.82 3.84 0.99
N CYS A 26 11.54 3.47 -0.06
CA CYS A 26 13.00 3.27 -0.09
C CYS A 26 13.32 2.92 -1.55
N SER A 27 13.99 3.79 -2.31
CA SER A 27 14.08 3.74 -3.79
C SER A 27 14.71 2.51 -4.44
N GLY A 28 14.88 1.38 -3.73
CA GLY A 28 15.40 0.13 -4.29
C GLY A 28 15.35 -1.09 -3.37
N CYS A 29 14.75 -1.02 -2.17
CA CYS A 29 14.76 -2.14 -1.23
C CYS A 29 13.44 -2.94 -1.33
N PRO A 30 13.46 -4.18 -1.86
CA PRO A 30 12.25 -5.01 -1.97
C PRO A 30 11.63 -5.34 -0.61
N SER A 31 12.44 -5.38 0.46
CA SER A 31 11.97 -5.58 1.84
C SER A 31 11.07 -4.45 2.34
N SER A 32 11.41 -3.19 2.06
CA SER A 32 10.63 -2.02 2.51
C SER A 32 9.25 -1.94 1.84
N ARG A 33 9.13 -2.38 0.57
CA ARG A 33 7.82 -2.45 -0.12
C ARG A 33 6.89 -3.46 0.53
N ALA A 34 7.41 -4.63 0.92
CA ALA A 34 6.63 -5.65 1.60
C ALA A 34 6.14 -5.18 2.98
N THR A 35 7.02 -4.52 3.76
CA THR A 35 6.66 -3.94 5.06
C THR A 35 5.60 -2.85 4.91
N LEU A 36 5.77 -1.93 3.96
CA LEU A 36 4.79 -0.86 3.70
C LEU A 36 3.43 -1.44 3.27
N LYS A 37 3.42 -2.39 2.33
CA LYS A 37 2.20 -3.07 1.87
C LYS A 37 1.44 -3.67 3.05
N HIS A 38 2.13 -4.40 3.93
CA HIS A 38 1.51 -5.00 5.11
C HIS A 38 0.95 -3.96 6.09
N GLY A 39 1.71 -2.88 6.34
CA GLY A 39 1.25 -1.80 7.22
C GLY A 39 -0.03 -1.14 6.70
N VAL A 40 -0.06 -0.83 5.40
CA VAL A 40 -1.22 -0.23 4.73
C VAL A 40 -2.41 -1.19 4.70
N GLU A 41 -2.19 -2.47 4.41
CA GLU A 41 -3.26 -3.46 4.42
C GLU A 41 -3.88 -3.60 5.82
N ASN A 42 -3.07 -3.72 6.87
CA ASN A 42 -3.57 -3.84 8.22
C ASN A 42 -4.36 -2.60 8.66
N MET A 43 -3.85 -1.41 8.31
CA MET A 43 -4.54 -0.14 8.55
C MET A 43 -5.89 -0.10 7.82
N LEU A 44 -5.93 -0.42 6.53
CA LEU A 44 -7.15 -0.42 5.75
C LEU A 44 -8.17 -1.43 6.28
N ARG A 45 -7.75 -2.64 6.65
CA ARG A 45 -8.64 -3.65 7.24
C ARG A 45 -9.22 -3.21 8.59
N HIS A 46 -8.48 -2.40 9.36
CA HIS A 46 -8.95 -1.88 10.64
C HIS A 46 -10.05 -0.82 10.45
N TYR A 47 -9.85 0.12 9.53
CA TYR A 47 -10.81 1.22 9.29
C TYR A 47 -11.92 0.86 8.31
N VAL A 48 -11.66 -0.08 7.39
CA VAL A 48 -12.51 -0.47 6.28
C VAL A 48 -12.56 -2.01 6.23
N PRO A 49 -13.42 -2.64 7.04
CA PRO A 49 -13.44 -4.11 7.21
C PRO A 49 -13.83 -4.90 5.95
N GLU A 50 -14.40 -4.23 4.93
CA GLU A 50 -14.66 -4.79 3.60
C GLU A 50 -13.40 -4.95 2.73
N VAL A 51 -12.25 -4.38 3.15
CA VAL A 51 -10.96 -4.65 2.53
C VAL A 51 -10.47 -6.01 2.98
N VAL A 52 -10.14 -6.85 2.00
CA VAL A 52 -9.62 -8.21 2.22
C VAL A 52 -8.12 -8.25 1.94
N SER A 53 -7.66 -7.50 0.93
CA SER A 53 -6.24 -7.41 0.56
C SER A 53 -5.89 -6.12 -0.16
N VAL A 54 -4.60 -5.77 -0.16
CA VAL A 54 -4.04 -4.68 -0.97
C VAL A 54 -3.17 -5.24 -2.08
N GLU A 55 -3.22 -4.65 -3.27
CA GLU A 55 -2.40 -5.04 -4.41
C GLU A 55 -1.60 -3.83 -4.92
N GLN A 56 -0.30 -4.04 -5.17
CA GLN A 56 0.53 -3.04 -5.83
C GLN A 56 0.35 -3.18 -7.34
N VAL A 57 -0.05 -2.10 -8.00
CA VAL A 57 -0.13 -2.04 -9.46
C VAL A 57 0.94 -1.10 -10.01
N GLU A 58 1.64 -1.58 -11.03
CA GLU A 58 2.54 -0.77 -11.87
C GLU A 58 1.70 -0.13 -12.98
N ASP A 59 1.98 1.13 -13.31
CA ASP A 59 1.32 1.87 -14.40
C ASP A 59 1.92 1.46 -15.75
#